data_AF-A0AAJ2AW59-F1
#
_entry.id   AF-A0AAJ2AW59-F1
#
_cell.length_a   1.000
_cell.length_b   1.000
_cell.length_c   1.000
_cell.angle_alpha   90.00
_cell.angle_beta   90.00
_cell.angle_gamma   90.00
#
_symmetry.space_group_name_H-M   'P 1'
#
loop_
_entity.id
_entity.type
_entity.pdbx_description
1 polymer ?
#
loop_
_entity_poly.entity_id
_entity_poly.type
_entity_poly.pdbx_seq_one_letter_code
_entity_poly.pdbx_strand_id
1 'polypeptide(L)'
;MPERKTLARASQAKRAGKSGSTQAGAFVKEQIDHIREGKHGAKSAKQAIAIGLSEARRSGVKMKAPSKSTTSAATRKKAAQDTKAAHRTKKSPSTESKAKRSAASTRALKRESTRAASPKALSRQTHAASSRRSAADRSAAAKKGWATRRANAAAASKGTRARHASR
;
A
#
# COMPACT_ATOMS: atom_id res chain seq x y z
N MET A 1 12.04 7.89 3.64
CA MET A 1 11.16 8.79 2.87
C MET A 1 10.93 8.12 1.54
N PRO A 2 9.69 8.11 1.01
CA PRO A 2 9.36 7.38 -0.19
C PRO A 2 10.06 7.96 -1.41
N GLU A 3 10.40 7.10 -2.36
CA GLU A 3 11.03 7.47 -3.62
C GLU A 3 10.10 8.32 -4.49
N ARG A 4 10.68 9.22 -5.31
CA ARG A 4 9.93 10.05 -6.26
C ARG A 4 9.07 9.20 -7.20
N LYS A 5 9.55 8.00 -7.57
CA LYS A 5 8.82 7.03 -8.41
C LYS A 5 7.51 6.57 -7.76
N THR A 6 7.48 6.40 -6.44
CA THR A 6 6.27 5.99 -5.71
C THR A 6 5.25 7.11 -5.63
N LEU A 7 5.72 8.34 -5.38
CA LEU A 7 4.85 9.51 -5.42
C LEU A 7 4.23 9.71 -6.81
N ALA A 8 5.01 9.49 -7.87
CA ALA A 8 4.52 9.57 -9.24
C ALA A 8 3.44 8.52 -9.52
N ARG A 9 3.69 7.25 -9.16
CA ARG A 9 2.69 6.16 -9.30
C ARG A 9 1.40 6.44 -8.52
N ALA A 10 1.52 6.92 -7.28
CA ALA A 10 0.35 7.29 -6.47
C ALA A 10 -0.42 8.46 -7.10
N SER A 11 0.28 9.44 -7.67
CA SER A 11 -0.31 10.60 -8.36
C SER A 11 -1.00 10.20 -9.66
N GLN A 12 -0.41 9.30 -10.45
CA GLN A 12 -1.04 8.74 -11.64
C GLN A 12 -2.32 7.98 -11.28
N ALA A 13 -2.29 7.15 -10.23
CA ALA A 13 -3.47 6.45 -9.75
C ALA A 13 -4.58 7.43 -9.31
N LYS A 14 -4.20 8.54 -8.65
CA LYS A 14 -5.13 9.61 -8.28
C LYS A 14 -5.73 10.31 -9.50
N ARG A 15 -4.91 10.65 -10.51
CA ARG A 15 -5.36 11.26 -11.79
C ARG A 15 -6.33 10.34 -12.54
N ALA A 16 -6.09 9.03 -12.49
CA ALA A 16 -7.00 8.03 -13.03
C ALA A 16 -8.25 7.75 -12.17
N GLY A 17 -8.53 8.58 -11.16
CA GLY A 17 -9.72 8.45 -10.29
C GLY A 17 -9.71 7.22 -9.37
N LYS A 18 -8.57 6.55 -9.19
CA LYS A 18 -8.50 5.31 -8.41
C LYS A 18 -8.61 5.59 -6.91
N SER A 19 -9.12 4.61 -6.16
CA SER A 19 -9.32 4.71 -4.70
C SER A 19 -8.02 4.98 -3.94
N GLY A 20 -8.13 5.59 -2.75
CA GLY A 20 -6.97 5.83 -1.88
C GLY A 20 -6.21 4.56 -1.48
N SER A 21 -6.90 3.41 -1.35
CA SER A 21 -6.25 2.12 -1.13
C SER A 21 -5.41 1.65 -2.33
N THR A 22 -5.84 1.98 -3.55
CA THR A 22 -5.08 1.67 -4.78
C THR A 22 -3.86 2.58 -4.90
N GLN A 23 -4.00 3.86 -4.57
CA GLN A 23 -2.89 4.81 -4.52
C GLN A 23 -1.83 4.37 -3.49
N ALA A 24 -2.26 3.94 -2.31
CA ALA A 24 -1.36 3.46 -1.26
C ALA A 24 -0.63 2.15 -1.61
N GLY A 25 -1.16 1.37 -2.56
CA GLY A 25 -0.50 0.16 -3.06
C GLY A 25 0.91 0.41 -3.61
N ALA A 26 1.18 1.61 -4.15
CA ALA A 26 2.51 1.98 -4.62
C ALA A 26 3.54 2.01 -3.47
N PHE A 27 3.16 2.50 -2.29
CA PHE A 27 4.02 2.59 -1.11
C PHE A 27 4.22 1.21 -0.47
N VAL A 28 3.17 0.38 -0.43
CA VAL A 28 3.30 -1.00 0.04
C VAL A 28 4.24 -1.80 -0.86
N LYS A 29 4.15 -1.60 -2.18
CA LYS A 29 5.06 -2.24 -3.14
C LYS A 29 6.50 -1.79 -2.93
N GLU A 30 6.75 -0.48 -2.83
CA GLU A 30 8.08 0.04 -2.53
C GLU A 30 8.64 -0.53 -1.23
N GLN A 31 7.84 -0.58 -0.16
CA GLN A 31 8.30 -1.14 1.13
C GLN A 31 8.68 -2.61 1.02
N ILE A 32 7.93 -3.41 0.24
CA ILE A 32 8.25 -4.81 -0.02
C ILE A 32 9.54 -4.92 -0.84
N ASP A 33 9.71 -4.07 -1.85
CA ASP A 33 10.90 -4.04 -2.70
C ASP A 33 12.14 -3.66 -1.87
N HIS A 34 12.06 -2.64 -1.01
CA HIS A 34 13.14 -2.26 -0.10
C HIS A 34 13.54 -3.40 0.86
N ILE A 35 12.57 -4.20 1.32
CA ILE A 35 12.87 -5.39 2.14
C ILE A 35 13.57 -6.47 1.31
N ARG A 36 13.16 -6.69 0.06
CA ARG A 36 13.80 -7.67 -0.85
C ARG A 36 15.20 -7.26 -1.25
N GLU A 37 15.42 -5.97 -1.46
CA GLU A 37 16.72 -5.36 -1.76
C GLU A 37 17.66 -5.35 -0.54
N GLY A 38 17.18 -5.72 0.66
CA GLY A 38 18.00 -5.77 1.87
C GLY A 38 18.26 -4.40 2.51
N LYS A 39 17.57 -3.32 2.10
CA LYS A 39 17.70 -1.99 2.74
C LYS A 39 17.34 -2.04 4.22
N HIS A 40 16.33 -2.84 4.58
CA HIS A 40 15.92 -3.16 5.95
C HIS A 40 15.02 -4.41 5.97
N GLY A 41 14.84 -5.06 7.11
CA GLY A 41 13.89 -6.16 7.28
C GLY A 41 12.52 -5.76 7.84
N ALA A 42 11.68 -6.77 8.09
CA ALA A 42 10.48 -6.64 8.90
C ALA A 42 10.19 -7.94 9.67
N LYS A 43 9.54 -7.83 10.83
CA LYS A 43 9.13 -8.98 11.66
C LYS A 43 8.10 -9.85 10.95
N SER A 44 7.26 -9.25 10.10
CA SER A 44 6.19 -9.96 9.37
C SER A 44 5.71 -9.21 8.14
N ALA A 45 5.05 -9.92 7.22
CA ALA A 45 4.36 -9.34 6.07
C ALA A 45 3.33 -8.28 6.49
N LYS A 46 2.62 -8.49 7.60
CA LYS A 46 1.65 -7.52 8.15
C LYS A 46 2.32 -6.22 8.57
N GLN A 47 3.51 -6.30 9.17
CA GLN A 47 4.29 -5.12 9.54
C GLN A 47 4.81 -4.38 8.31
N ALA A 48 5.33 -5.09 7.30
CA ALA A 48 5.79 -4.48 6.05
C ALA A 48 4.66 -3.68 5.38
N ILE A 49 3.47 -4.29 5.26
CA ILE A 49 2.28 -3.60 4.73
C ILE A 49 1.91 -2.40 5.60
N ALA A 50 1.96 -2.53 6.93
CA ALA A 50 1.63 -1.44 7.85
C ALA A 50 2.57 -0.24 7.72
N ILE A 51 3.89 -0.47 7.56
CA ILE A 51 4.87 0.59 7.33
C ILE A 51 4.53 1.34 6.04
N GLY A 52 4.33 0.62 4.93
CA GLY A 52 3.98 1.24 3.64
C GLY A 52 2.65 2.02 3.69
N LEU A 53 1.64 1.52 4.41
CA LEU A 53 0.37 2.23 4.61
C LEU A 53 0.51 3.48 5.49
N SER A 54 1.40 3.47 6.49
CA SER A 54 1.70 4.63 7.31
C SER A 54 2.44 5.70 6.50
N GLU A 55 3.39 5.30 5.66
CA GLU A 55 4.07 6.24 4.74
C GLU A 55 3.11 6.87 3.75
N ALA A 56 2.23 6.07 3.12
CA ALA A 56 1.20 6.58 2.22
C ALA A 56 0.34 7.68 2.87
N ARG A 57 -0.10 7.47 4.12
CA ARG A 57 -0.87 8.47 4.87
C ARG A 57 -0.07 9.75 5.09
N ARG A 58 1.19 9.64 5.53
CA ARG A 58 2.08 10.79 5.75
C ARG A 58 2.40 11.55 4.48
N SER A 59 2.38 10.88 3.33
CA SER A 59 2.54 11.48 2.01
C SER A 59 1.25 12.06 1.43
N GLY A 60 0.16 12.09 2.20
CA GLY A 60 -1.09 12.75 1.81
C GLY A 60 -2.06 11.89 1.01
N VAL A 61 -1.85 10.57 0.95
CA VAL A 61 -2.84 9.66 0.35
C VAL A 61 -4.08 9.61 1.25
N LYS A 62 -5.23 10.02 0.69
CA LYS A 62 -6.52 10.04 1.38
C LYS A 62 -7.06 8.62 1.55
N MET A 63 -6.72 7.96 2.65
CA MET A 63 -7.26 6.66 3.04
C MET A 63 -8.18 6.77 4.24
N LYS A 64 -9.29 6.02 4.22
CA LYS A 64 -10.15 5.88 5.39
C LYS A 64 -9.36 5.24 6.55
N ALA A 65 -9.68 5.68 7.77
CA ALA A 65 -9.16 5.02 8.96
C ALA A 65 -9.66 3.56 8.99
N PRO A 66 -8.83 2.61 9.47
CA PRO A 66 -9.27 1.24 9.60
C PRO A 66 -10.42 1.13 10.62
N SER A 67 -11.36 0.21 10.38
CA SER A 67 -12.56 0.06 11.20
C SER A 67 -12.23 -0.37 12.64
N LYS A 68 -13.13 -0.04 13.57
CA LYS A 68 -12.99 -0.40 14.99
C LYS A 68 -12.96 -1.93 15.19
N SER A 69 -13.73 -2.66 14.39
CA SER A 69 -13.85 -4.12 14.46
C SER A 69 -12.62 -4.87 13.93
N THR A 70 -11.77 -4.22 13.11
CA THR A 70 -10.65 -4.90 12.44
C THR A 70 -9.29 -4.57 13.07
N THR A 71 -9.16 -3.45 13.79
CA THR A 71 -7.87 -2.96 14.29
C THR A 71 -7.95 -2.35 15.68
N SER A 72 -6.86 -2.51 16.44
CA SER A 72 -6.74 -1.96 17.80
C SER A 72 -6.87 -0.44 17.83
N ALA A 73 -7.33 0.11 18.96
CA ALA A 73 -7.44 1.55 19.16
C ALA A 73 -6.11 2.28 18.94
N ALA A 74 -5.00 1.69 19.39
CA ALA A 74 -3.65 2.22 19.17
C ALA A 74 -3.31 2.36 17.66
N THR A 75 -3.63 1.35 16.86
CA THR A 75 -3.41 1.39 15.40
C THR A 75 -4.25 2.46 14.73
N ARG A 76 -5.52 2.62 15.15
CA ARG A 76 -6.40 3.67 14.64
C ARG A 76 -5.90 5.07 15.00
N LYS A 77 -5.49 5.28 16.25
CA LYS A 77 -4.87 6.54 16.71
C LYS A 77 -3.62 6.85 15.90
N LYS A 78 -2.77 5.85 15.65
CA LYS A 78 -1.58 6.02 14.82
C LYS A 78 -1.91 6.40 13.38
N ALA A 79 -2.90 5.76 12.77
CA ALA A 79 -3.33 6.09 11.42
C ALA A 79 -3.84 7.54 11.32
N ALA A 80 -4.59 8.02 12.32
CA ALA A 80 -5.05 9.41 12.39
C ALA A 80 -3.90 10.40 12.62
N GLN A 81 -2.89 10.02 13.42
CA GLN A 81 -1.68 10.83 13.56
C GLN A 81 -0.89 10.91 12.25
N ASP A 82 -0.78 9.81 11.51
CA ASP A 82 -0.06 9.77 10.24
C ASP A 82 -0.78 10.62 9.16
N THR A 83 -2.11 10.63 9.12
CA THR A 83 -2.86 11.54 8.24
C THR A 83 -2.69 12.99 8.65
N LYS A 84 -2.77 13.30 9.96
CA LYS A 84 -2.52 14.66 10.47
C LYS A 84 -1.10 15.12 10.13
N ALA A 85 -0.11 14.24 10.22
CA ALA A 85 1.28 14.54 9.91
C ALA A 85 1.50 14.97 8.45
N ALA A 86 0.66 14.52 7.51
CA ALA A 86 0.73 14.96 6.12
C ALA A 86 0.40 16.45 5.93
N HIS A 87 -0.41 17.01 6.83
CA HIS A 87 -0.85 18.41 6.78
C HIS A 87 -0.05 19.31 7.73
N ARG A 88 0.96 18.78 8.43
CA ARG A 88 1.78 19.60 9.34
C ARG A 88 2.80 20.39 8.54
N THR A 89 2.60 21.71 8.50
CA THR A 89 3.56 22.68 7.95
C THR A 89 4.63 23.10 8.97
N LYS A 90 4.33 23.01 10.28
CA LYS A 90 5.25 23.39 11.36
C LYS A 90 6.23 22.27 11.72
N LYS A 91 7.52 22.61 11.86
CA LYS A 91 8.56 21.70 12.39
C LYS A 91 8.19 21.25 13.82
N SER A 92 8.52 20.01 14.15
CA SER A 92 8.31 19.47 15.50
C SER A 92 9.16 20.25 16.51
N PRO A 93 8.67 20.53 17.73
CA PRO A 93 9.44 21.19 18.79
C PRO A 93 10.55 20.29 19.40
N SER A 94 10.88 19.19 18.74
CA SER A 94 11.87 18.22 19.23
C SER A 94 13.26 18.68 18.81
N THR A 95 14.17 18.76 19.77
CA THR A 95 15.61 19.05 19.59
C THR A 95 16.35 17.90 18.90
N GLU A 96 15.83 16.67 18.96
CA GLU A 96 16.39 15.56 18.19
C GLU A 96 16.17 15.71 16.68
N SER A 97 17.27 15.65 15.93
CA SER A 97 17.23 15.69 14.47
C SER A 97 16.36 14.55 13.92
N LYS A 98 15.49 14.89 12.96
CA LYS A 98 14.64 13.92 12.24
C LYS A 98 15.48 12.79 11.62
N ALA A 99 16.69 13.13 11.18
CA ALA A 99 17.67 12.20 10.62
C ALA A 99 18.08 11.13 11.64
N LYS A 100 18.41 11.52 12.89
CA LYS A 100 18.81 10.59 13.95
C LYS A 100 17.71 9.59 14.28
N ARG A 101 16.45 10.05 14.44
CA ARG A 101 15.29 9.17 14.67
C ARG A 101 15.03 8.21 13.50
N SER A 102 15.17 8.68 12.26
CA SER A 102 15.04 7.79 11.09
C SER A 102 16.16 6.77 11.02
N ALA A 103 17.40 7.15 11.35
CA ALA A 103 18.54 6.24 11.36
C ALA A 103 18.38 5.16 12.44
N ALA A 104 17.93 5.52 13.64
CA ALA A 104 17.64 4.58 14.71
C ALA A 104 16.56 3.57 14.32
N SER A 105 15.46 4.05 13.72
CA SER A 105 14.37 3.18 13.24
C SER A 105 14.85 2.23 12.14
N THR A 106 15.68 2.73 11.22
CA THR A 106 16.25 1.93 10.13
C THR A 106 17.21 0.87 10.67
N ARG A 107 18.08 1.23 11.62
CA ARG A 107 18.99 0.30 12.29
C ARG A 107 18.24 -0.82 13.01
N ALA A 108 17.13 -0.50 13.68
CA ALA A 108 16.28 -1.50 14.31
C ALA A 108 15.68 -2.46 13.27
N LEU A 109 15.13 -1.94 12.17
CA LEU A 109 14.56 -2.76 11.10
C LEU A 109 15.60 -3.60 10.35
N LYS A 110 16.86 -3.14 10.24
CA LYS A 110 17.95 -3.92 9.62
C LYS A 110 18.30 -5.21 10.35
N ARG A 111 17.97 -5.31 11.65
CA ARG A 111 18.13 -6.54 12.43
C ARG A 111 17.05 -7.58 12.15
N GLU A 112 15.96 -7.16 11.51
CA GLU A 112 14.85 -8.02 11.16
C GLU A 112 15.11 -8.80 9.87
N SER A 113 14.40 -9.91 9.68
CA SER A 113 14.56 -10.73 8.47
C SER A 113 13.94 -10.08 7.23
N THR A 114 14.49 -10.41 6.05
CA THR A 114 13.87 -10.10 4.74
C THR A 114 12.75 -11.07 4.36
N ARG A 115 12.62 -12.19 5.08
CA ARG A 115 11.61 -13.25 4.84
C ARG A 115 10.17 -12.72 4.90
N ALA A 116 9.93 -11.63 5.61
CA ALA A 116 8.64 -10.95 5.65
C ALA A 116 8.12 -10.50 4.28
N ALA A 117 9.01 -10.25 3.31
CA ALA A 117 8.66 -9.87 1.93
C ALA A 117 8.67 -11.06 0.95
N SER A 118 8.85 -12.28 1.45
CA SER A 118 8.82 -13.50 0.63
C SER A 118 7.44 -13.73 0.02
N PRO A 119 7.36 -14.35 -1.17
CA PRO A 119 6.08 -14.72 -1.80
C PRO A 119 5.19 -15.55 -0.86
N LYS A 120 5.79 -16.49 -0.11
CA LYS A 120 5.09 -17.36 0.85
C LYS A 120 4.48 -16.55 2.00
N ALA A 121 5.22 -15.61 2.58
CA ALA A 121 4.73 -14.78 3.69
C ALA A 121 3.58 -13.86 3.25
N LEU A 122 3.72 -13.25 2.06
CA LEU A 122 2.67 -12.40 1.48
C LEU A 122 1.42 -13.21 1.13
N SER A 123 1.59 -14.40 0.52
CA SER A 123 0.50 -15.30 0.20
C SER A 123 -0.30 -15.69 1.46
N ARG A 124 0.38 -16.14 2.52
CA ARG A 124 -0.26 -16.46 3.82
C ARG A 124 -1.09 -15.29 4.36
N GLN A 125 -0.55 -14.07 4.30
CA GLN A 125 -1.28 -12.88 4.74
C GLN A 125 -2.52 -12.61 3.88
N THR A 126 -2.43 -12.80 2.56
CA THR A 126 -3.57 -12.62 1.66
C THR A 126 -4.66 -13.69 1.85
N HIS A 127 -4.29 -14.95 2.08
CA HIS A 127 -5.24 -16.01 2.42
C HIS A 127 -5.94 -15.73 3.75
N ALA A 128 -5.19 -15.36 4.79
CA ALA A 128 -5.75 -15.02 6.09
C ALA A 128 -6.67 -13.78 6.06
N ALA A 129 -6.41 -12.83 5.17
CA ALA A 129 -7.31 -11.69 4.96
C ALA A 129 -8.58 -12.08 4.18
N SER A 130 -8.46 -13.04 3.26
CA SER A 130 -9.57 -13.50 2.41
C SER A 130 -10.52 -14.42 3.18
N SER A 131 -10.02 -15.24 4.11
CA SER A 131 -10.85 -16.12 4.93
C SER A 131 -11.82 -15.36 5.84
N ARG A 132 -11.49 -14.12 6.21
CA ARG A 132 -12.33 -13.23 7.03
C ARG A 132 -13.48 -12.57 6.26
N ARG A 133 -13.52 -12.69 4.93
CA ARG A 133 -14.56 -12.07 4.11
C ARG A 133 -15.84 -12.89 4.16
N SER A 134 -16.99 -12.22 4.17
CA SER A 134 -18.29 -12.89 4.07
C SER A 134 -18.46 -13.56 2.70
N ALA A 135 -19.40 -14.51 2.59
CA ALA A 135 -19.76 -15.12 1.31
C ALA A 135 -20.21 -14.06 0.28
N ALA A 136 -20.97 -13.06 0.74
CA ALA A 136 -21.41 -11.94 -0.09
C ALA A 136 -20.23 -11.12 -0.65
N ASP A 137 -19.24 -10.77 0.19
CA ASP A 137 -18.04 -10.04 -0.25
C ASP A 137 -17.23 -10.83 -1.28
N ARG A 138 -17.10 -12.15 -1.07
CA ARG A 138 -16.40 -13.04 -2.02
C ARG A 138 -17.13 -13.10 -3.36
N SER A 139 -18.46 -13.23 -3.34
CA SER A 139 -19.30 -13.21 -4.55
C SER A 139 -19.21 -11.88 -5.30
N ALA A 140 -19.31 -10.76 -4.59
CA ALA A 140 -19.18 -9.42 -5.19
C ALA A 140 -17.79 -9.22 -5.82
N ALA A 141 -16.73 -9.67 -5.16
CA ALA A 141 -15.37 -9.60 -5.70
C ALA A 141 -15.21 -10.45 -6.97
N ALA A 142 -15.78 -11.66 -7.00
CA ALA A 142 -15.77 -12.53 -8.17
C ALA A 142 -16.51 -11.90 -9.36
N LYS A 143 -17.73 -11.39 -9.14
CA LYS A 143 -18.53 -10.67 -10.16
C LYS A 143 -17.76 -9.47 -10.72
N LYS A 144 -17.15 -8.67 -9.83
CA LYS A 144 -16.31 -7.53 -10.25
C LYS A 144 -15.09 -7.97 -11.05
N GLY A 145 -14.43 -9.05 -10.64
CA GLY A 145 -13.31 -9.65 -11.37
C GLY A 145 -13.70 -10.08 -12.78
N TRP A 146 -14.84 -10.77 -12.92
CA TRP A 146 -15.38 -11.17 -14.22
C TRP A 146 -15.72 -9.96 -15.10
N ALA A 147 -16.40 -8.95 -14.55
CA ALA A 147 -16.71 -7.71 -15.27
C ALA A 147 -15.44 -7.00 -15.77
N THR A 148 -14.39 -6.97 -14.96
CA THR A 148 -13.09 -6.38 -15.33
C THR A 148 -12.41 -7.19 -16.45
N ARG A 149 -12.41 -8.52 -16.37
CA ARG A 149 -11.89 -9.39 -17.44
C ARG A 149 -12.64 -9.16 -18.75
N ARG A 150 -13.98 -9.08 -18.70
CA ARG A 150 -14.83 -8.82 -19.87
C ARG A 150 -14.54 -7.45 -20.49
N ALA A 151 -14.40 -6.42 -19.67
CA ALA A 151 -14.05 -5.08 -20.14
C ALA A 151 -12.67 -5.04 -20.82
N ASN A 152 -11.67 -5.72 -20.24
CA ASN A 152 -10.34 -5.82 -20.82
C ASN A 152 -10.33 -6.60 -22.14
N ALA A 153 -11.08 -7.71 -22.21
CA ALA A 153 -11.22 -8.49 -23.43
C ALA A 153 -11.90 -7.67 -24.56
N ALA A 154 -12.93 -6.89 -24.22
CA ALA A 154 -13.58 -5.99 -25.16
C ALA A 154 -12.67 -4.83 -25.62
N ALA A 155 -11.81 -4.31 -24.74
CA ALA A 155 -10.80 -3.32 -25.13
C ALA A 155 -9.74 -3.91 -26.07
N ALA A 156 -9.31 -5.15 -25.82
CA ALA A 156 -8.36 -5.85 -26.67
C ALA A 156 -8.94 -6.14 -28.06
N SER A 157 -10.21 -6.60 -28.14
CA SER A 157 -10.87 -6.88 -29.43
C SER A 157 -11.18 -5.63 -30.24
N LYS A 158 -11.47 -4.49 -29.59
CA LYS A 158 -11.56 -3.18 -30.27
C LYS A 158 -10.21 -2.74 -30.83
N GLY A 159 -9.12 -2.98 -30.09
CA GLY A 159 -7.76 -2.67 -30.53
C GLY A 159 -7.24 -3.55 -31.65
N THR A 160 -7.73 -4.79 -31.81
CA THR A 160 -7.41 -5.64 -32.98
C THR A 160 -8.28 -5.31 -34.18
N ARG A 161 -9.57 -4.98 -33.99
CA ARG A 161 -10.48 -4.59 -35.07
C ARG A 161 -10.10 -3.25 -35.72
N ALA A 162 -9.59 -2.29 -34.94
CA ALA A 162 -9.04 -1.04 -35.48
C ALA A 162 -7.75 -1.24 -36.30
N ARG A 163 -6.95 -2.29 -36.01
CA ARG A 163 -5.73 -2.63 -36.76
C ARG A 163 -5.99 -3.41 -38.05
N HIS A 164 -7.12 -4.11 -38.14
CA HIS A 164 -7.54 -4.81 -39.37
C HIS A 164 -8.33 -3.91 -40.33
N ALA A 165 -8.89 -2.80 -39.86
CA ALA A 165 -9.59 -1.82 -40.71
C ALA A 165 -8.67 -0.77 -41.34
N SER A 166 -7.38 -0.73 -40.94
CA SER A 166 -6.38 0.23 -41.43
C SER A 166 -5.36 -0.41 -42.38
N ARG A 167 -5.75 -1.47 -43.10
CA ARG A 167 -4.86 -2.22 -43.99
C ARG A 167 -5.52 -2.43 -45.35
#